data_AF-K5WTA9-F1
#
_entry.id   AF-K5WTA9-F1
#
_cell.length_a   1.000
_cell.length_b   1.000
_cell.length_c   1.000
_cell.angle_alpha   90.00
_cell.angle_beta   90.00
_cell.angle_gamma   90.00
#
_symmetry.space_group_name_H-M   'P 1'
#
loop_
_entity.id
_entity.type
_entity.pdbx_description
1 polymer ?
#
loop_
_entity_poly.entity_id
_entity_poly.type
_entity_poly.pdbx_seq_one_letter_code
_entity_poly.pdbx_strand_id
1 'polypeptide(L)'
;ELKVYLSTGPVTSSDPRKPLDVIMWWREHETTYPRLSQVARDHLCIPASSVDVERIFSKARIVLSDLRNRLAVQTVRSLICV
;
A
#
# COMPACT_ATOMS: atom_id res chain seq x y z
N GLU A 1 -14.89 -18.55 7.09
CA GLU A 1 -13.69 -17.80 6.67
C GLU A 1 -12.80 -17.46 7.87
N LEU A 2 -13.13 -16.47 8.71
CA LEU A 2 -12.25 -16.05 9.82
C LEU A 2 -11.86 -17.18 10.78
N LYS A 3 -12.81 -18.01 11.23
CA LYS A 3 -12.50 -19.15 12.12
C LYS A 3 -11.55 -20.18 11.47
N VAL A 4 -11.68 -20.38 10.16
CA VAL A 4 -10.84 -21.31 9.38
C VAL A 4 -9.43 -20.74 9.25
N TYR A 5 -9.33 -19.44 8.96
CA TYR A 5 -8.05 -18.74 8.94
C TYR A 5 -7.35 -18.78 10.31
N LEU A 6 -8.07 -18.52 11.41
CA LEU A 6 -7.52 -18.59 12.75
C LEU A 6 -7.11 -20.00 13.19
N SER A 7 -7.70 -21.03 12.58
CA SER A 7 -7.26 -22.42 12.77
C SER A 7 -6.11 -22.84 11.86
N THR A 8 -5.77 -22.02 10.86
CA THR A 8 -4.61 -22.25 10.00
C THR A 8 -3.36 -21.85 10.78
N GLY A 9 -2.34 -22.70 10.79
CA GLY A 9 -1.06 -22.41 11.44
C GLY A 9 -0.38 -21.15 10.86
N PRO A 10 0.66 -20.63 11.54
CA PRO A 10 1.36 -19.44 11.10
C PRO A 10 1.95 -19.62 9.69
N VAL A 11 1.64 -18.68 8.80
CA VAL A 11 2.18 -18.64 7.44
C VAL A 11 3.59 -18.04 7.49
N THR A 12 4.59 -18.86 7.21
CA THR A 12 5.99 -18.43 7.12
C THR A 12 6.49 -18.53 5.69
N SER A 13 7.33 -17.60 5.25
CA SER A 13 8.06 -17.80 3.99
C SER A 13 9.00 -19.00 4.15
N SER A 14 9.14 -19.78 3.08
CA SER A 14 10.10 -20.89 3.02
C SER A 14 11.55 -20.40 2.99
N ASP A 15 11.78 -19.16 2.57
CA ASP A 15 13.08 -18.49 2.53
C ASP A 15 13.12 -17.35 3.57
N PRO A 16 13.96 -17.44 4.62
CA PRO A 16 14.11 -16.39 5.61
C PRO A 16 14.71 -15.08 5.07
N ARG A 17 15.29 -15.10 3.87
CA ARG A 17 15.81 -13.89 3.19
C ARG A 17 14.73 -13.17 2.38
N LYS A 18 13.62 -13.83 2.10
CA LYS A 18 12.52 -13.27 1.33
C LYS A 18 11.33 -13.04 2.28
N PRO A 19 11.08 -11.78 2.70
CA PRO A 19 9.93 -11.49 3.52
C PRO A 19 8.66 -11.93 2.78
N LEU A 20 7.72 -12.51 3.52
CA LEU A 20 6.42 -12.90 2.98
C LEU A 20 5.71 -11.64 2.46
N ASP A 21 5.36 -11.65 1.18
CA ASP A 21 4.46 -10.65 0.64
C ASP A 21 3.03 -11.02 1.05
N VAL A 22 2.61 -10.45 2.19
CA VAL A 22 1.31 -10.75 2.81
C VAL A 22 0.15 -10.32 1.89
N ILE A 23 0.33 -9.25 1.11
CA ILE A 23 -0.71 -8.79 0.17
C ILE A 23 -0.86 -9.80 -0.97
N MET A 24 0.24 -10.30 -1.52
CA MET A 24 0.21 -11.35 -2.53
C MET A 24 -0.37 -12.65 -2.00
N TRP A 25 -0.07 -13.02 -0.76
CA TRP A 25 -0.67 -14.20 -0.13
C TRP A 25 -2.21 -14.10 -0.07
N TRP A 26 -2.75 -12.96 0.35
CA TRP A 26 -4.21 -12.74 0.38
C TRP A 26 -4.84 -12.73 -1.01
N ARG A 27 -4.10 -12.29 -2.04
CA ARG A 27 -4.53 -12.35 -3.44
C ARG A 27 -4.63 -13.79 -3.93
N GLU A 28 -3.65 -14.63 -3.62
CA GLU A 28 -3.63 -16.04 -4.01
C GLU A 28 -4.75 -16.85 -3.31
N HIS A 29 -5.14 -16.45 -2.09
CA HIS A 29 -6.15 -17.13 -1.29
C HIS A 29 -7.55 -16.48 -1.38
N GLU A 30 -7.77 -15.57 -2.32
CA GLU A 30 -9.05 -14.87 -2.50
C GLU A 30 -10.21 -15.85 -2.78
N THR A 31 -9.96 -16.95 -3.49
CA THR A 31 -10.96 -17.99 -3.74
C THR A 31 -11.37 -18.76 -2.48
N THR A 32 -10.43 -18.92 -1.54
CA THR A 32 -10.65 -19.62 -0.26
C THR A 32 -11.28 -18.70 0.79
N TYR A 33 -10.96 -17.40 0.71
CA TYR A 33 -11.35 -16.37 1.66
C TYR A 33 -11.92 -15.14 0.94
N PRO A 34 -13.07 -15.24 0.25
CA PRO A 34 -13.54 -14.17 -0.64
C PRO A 34 -13.88 -12.86 0.08
N ARG A 35 -14.42 -12.91 1.31
CA ARG A 35 -14.70 -11.69 2.09
C ARG A 35 -13.52 -11.28 2.95
N LEU A 36 -12.86 -12.26 3.57
CA LEU A 36 -11.75 -11.97 4.47
C LEU A 36 -10.52 -11.41 3.72
N SER A 37 -10.25 -11.86 2.49
CA SER A 37 -9.16 -11.31 1.67
C SER A 37 -9.39 -9.84 1.29
N GLN A 38 -10.64 -9.42 1.05
CA GLN A 38 -10.96 -8.02 0.77
C GLN A 38 -10.65 -7.15 1.99
N VAL A 39 -11.17 -7.52 3.16
CA VAL A 39 -10.93 -6.81 4.42
C VAL A 39 -9.44 -6.77 4.75
N ALA A 40 -8.74 -7.89 4.59
CA ALA A 40 -7.31 -7.96 4.86
C ALA A 40 -6.51 -7.05 3.92
N ARG A 41 -6.83 -7.03 2.62
CA ARG A 41 -6.17 -6.13 1.66
C ARG A 41 -6.44 -4.66 2.00
N ASP A 42 -7.66 -4.31 2.39
CA ASP A 42 -7.99 -2.92 2.76
C ASP A 42 -7.21 -2.45 3.99
N HIS A 43 -7.02 -3.31 4.98
CA HIS A 43 -6.26 -2.96 6.19
C HIS A 43 -4.74 -3.01 6.00
N LEU A 44 -4.23 -4.00 5.25
CA LEU A 44 -2.78 -4.20 5.08
C LEU A 44 -2.15 -3.25 4.05
N CYS A 45 -2.94 -2.66 3.15
CA CYS A 45 -2.46 -1.62 2.23
C CYS A 45 -2.20 -0.29 2.92
N ILE A 46 -2.64 -0.11 4.18
CA ILE A 46 -2.43 1.13 4.93
C ILE A 46 -0.94 1.19 5.32
N PRO A 47 -0.19 2.21 4.88
CA PRO A 47 1.20 2.35 5.27
C PRO A 47 1.29 2.56 6.78
N ALA A 48 2.27 1.92 7.42
CA ALA A 48 2.46 2.00 8.87
C ALA A 48 2.86 3.41 9.36
N SER A 49 3.25 4.31 8.46
CA SER A 49 3.67 5.68 8.78
C SER A 49 3.32 6.66 7.66
N SER A 50 3.33 7.95 7.98
CA SER A 50 3.18 9.04 6.99
C SER A 50 4.39 9.21 6.07
N VAL A 51 5.48 8.45 6.25
CA VAL A 51 6.76 8.64 5.55
C VAL A 51 6.61 8.60 4.03
N ASP A 52 5.76 7.73 3.50
CA ASP A 52 5.54 7.64 2.05
C ASP A 52 4.82 8.88 1.51
N VAL A 53 3.83 9.37 2.25
CA VAL A 53 3.08 10.59 1.93
C VAL A 53 4.00 11.80 2.05
N GLU A 54 4.81 11.90 3.10
CA GLU A 54 5.81 12.96 3.29
C GLU A 54 6.90 12.95 2.21
N ARG A 55 7.32 11.76 1.76
CA ARG A 55 8.28 11.62 0.66
C ARG A 55 7.68 12.15 -0.64
N ILE A 56 6.42 11.82 -0.94
CA ILE A 56 5.70 12.37 -2.10
C ILE A 56 5.60 13.89 -1.98
N PHE A 57 5.19 14.43 -0.83
CA PHE A 57 5.08 15.87 -0.62
C PHE A 57 6.42 16.60 -0.65
N SER A 58 7.50 16.00 -0.15
CA SER A 58 8.84 16.58 -0.20
C SER A 58 9.36 16.67 -1.64
N LYS A 59 9.17 15.60 -2.44
CA LYS A 59 9.47 15.61 -3.88
C LYS A 59 8.61 16.64 -4.61
N ALA A 60 7.31 16.67 -4.30
CA ALA A 60 6.40 17.65 -4.86
C ALA A 60 6.81 19.08 -4.50
N ARG A 61 7.30 19.34 -3.28
CA ARG A 61 7.80 20.66 -2.87
C ARG A 61 8.98 21.12 -3.73
N ILE A 62 9.91 20.22 -4.08
CA ILE A 62 11.06 20.52 -4.95
C ILE A 62 10.58 20.84 -6.37
N VAL A 63 9.76 19.95 -6.95
CA VAL A 63 9.17 20.15 -8.29
C VAL A 63 8.35 21.44 -8.34
N LEU A 64 7.60 21.72 -7.27
CA LEU A 64 6.82 22.93 -7.14
C LEU A 64 7.68 24.17 -6.94
N SER A 65 8.74 24.15 -6.12
CA SER A 65 9.59 25.34 -5.95
C SER A 65 10.28 25.73 -7.25
N ASP A 66 10.70 24.75 -8.04
CA ASP A 66 11.39 24.99 -9.32
C ASP A 66 10.41 25.46 -10.42
N LEU A 67 9.16 25.02 -10.39
CA LEU A 67 8.13 25.34 -11.41
C LEU A 67 7.14 26.45 -10.99
N ARG A 68 7.12 26.86 -9.71
CA ARG A 68 6.11 27.79 -9.13
C ARG A 68 6.17 29.21 -9.62
N ASN A 69 7.15 29.59 -10.42
CA ASN A 69 7.11 30.92 -11.04
C ASN A 69 5.92 31.07 -12.01
N ARG A 70 5.26 29.98 -12.48
CA ARG A 70 4.14 30.07 -13.45
C ARG A 70 3.01 29.02 -13.37
N LEU A 71 3.00 28.07 -12.44
CA LEU A 71 2.00 26.99 -12.44
C LEU A 71 0.71 27.30 -11.66
N ALA A 72 -0.44 27.00 -12.29
CA ALA A 72 -1.76 27.05 -11.65
C ALA A 72 -1.97 25.88 -10.68
N VAL A 73 -2.75 26.11 -9.62
CA VAL A 73 -3.04 25.13 -8.55
C VAL A 73 -3.63 23.82 -9.10
N GLN A 74 -4.42 23.88 -10.17
CA GLN A 74 -5.00 22.69 -10.79
C GLN A 74 -3.94 21.79 -11.42
N THR A 75 -2.96 22.37 -12.11
CA THR A 75 -1.84 21.62 -12.72
C THR A 75 -0.98 20.93 -11.66
N VAL A 76 -0.77 21.61 -10.51
CA VAL A 76 -0.05 21.04 -9.36
C VAL A 76 -0.76 19.80 -8.81
N ARG A 77 -2.08 19.87 -8.64
CA ARG A 77 -2.87 18.74 -8.16
C ARG A 77 -2.79 17.57 -9.13
N SER A 78 -2.93 17.82 -10.43
CA SER A 78 -2.77 16.79 -11.46
C SER A 78 -1.39 16.15 -11.46
N LEU A 79 -0.32 16.87 -11.10
CA LEU A 79 1.04 16.34 -11.08
C LEU A 79 1.32 15.43 -9.87
N ILE A 80 0.67 15.69 -8.73
CA ILE A 80 0.91 14.97 -7.47
C ILE A 80 0.01 13.74 -7.35
N CYS A 81 -1.19 13.77 -7.94
CA CYS A 81 -2.18 12.71 -7.86
C CYS A 81 -2.08 11.66 -8.99
N VAL A 82 -0.91 11.47 -9.59
CA VAL A 82 -0.64 10.46 -10.65
C VAL A 82 -0.22 9.13 -10.05
#